data_AF-A0A9X7W347-F1
#
_entry.id   AF-A0A9X7W347-F1
#
_cell.length_a   1.000
_cell.length_b   1.000
_cell.length_c   1.000
_cell.angle_alpha   90.00
_cell.angle_beta   90.00
_cell.angle_gamma   90.00
#
_symmetry.space_group_name_H-M   'P 1'
#
loop_
_entity.id
_entity.type
_entity.pdbx_description
1 polymer ?
#
loop_
_entity_poly.entity_id
_entity_poly.type
_entity_poly.pdbx_seq_one_letter_code
_entity_poly.pdbx_strand_id
1 'polypeptide(L)'
;MVAQNSVSLSTVAYKPVSRRGLILQPEAVEAFETVQRDPDAQSIREKLGDFTVTAYALTATSTGKSPGQPGFGITASGSRASVGRTVAVDPSVIPIGSLVYIDLPGIGWRLAEDTGGAIKGRHIDLLLPSDSAAIQFGVKHSVPVYTMSR
;
A
#
# COMPACT_ATOMS: atom_id res chain seq x y z
N MET A 1 -18.44 -28.98 -9.13
CA MET A 1 -17.61 -28.14 -10.02
C MET A 1 -17.90 -26.69 -9.64
N VAL A 2 -17.00 -26.07 -8.88
CA VAL A 2 -17.12 -24.64 -8.53
C VAL A 2 -16.41 -23.88 -9.64
N ALA A 3 -17.11 -23.01 -10.34
CA ALA A 3 -16.53 -22.19 -11.38
C ALA A 3 -15.37 -21.37 -10.79
N GLN A 4 -14.16 -21.60 -11.30
CA GLN A 4 -13.03 -20.73 -11.05
C GLN A 4 -13.31 -19.43 -11.81
N ASN A 5 -13.87 -18.44 -11.12
CA ASN A 5 -13.86 -17.07 -11.60
C ASN A 5 -12.41 -16.58 -11.56
N SER A 6 -11.68 -16.84 -12.63
CA SER A 6 -10.38 -16.24 -12.91
C SER A 6 -10.61 -14.79 -13.26
N VAL A 7 -10.53 -13.92 -12.26
CA VAL A 7 -10.34 -12.49 -12.52
C VAL A 7 -9.03 -12.37 -13.29
N SER A 8 -9.11 -12.03 -14.58
CA SER A 8 -7.91 -11.80 -15.39
C SER A 8 -7.20 -10.57 -14.84
N LEU A 9 -6.08 -10.79 -14.15
CA LEU A 9 -5.23 -9.77 -13.51
C LEU A 9 -4.59 -8.78 -14.52
N SER A 10 -4.83 -8.98 -15.83
CA SER A 10 -4.28 -8.20 -16.94
C SER A 10 -4.81 -6.77 -17.08
N THR A 11 -5.82 -6.35 -16.29
CA THR A 11 -6.48 -5.03 -16.47
C THR A 11 -6.60 -4.22 -15.18
N VAL A 12 -5.56 -4.19 -14.32
CA VAL A 12 -5.45 -3.12 -13.31
C VAL A 12 -4.77 -1.90 -13.94
N ALA A 13 -5.38 -1.37 -15.00
CA ALA A 13 -4.91 -0.18 -15.70
C ALA A 13 -5.70 1.04 -15.21
N TYR A 14 -5.03 1.93 -14.49
CA TYR A 14 -5.55 3.23 -14.05
C TYR A 14 -6.15 4.03 -15.22
N LYS A 15 -7.40 4.49 -15.06
CA LYS A 15 -7.94 5.63 -15.83
C LYS A 15 -7.87 6.88 -14.95
N PRO A 16 -7.15 7.95 -15.37
CA PRO A 16 -7.11 9.19 -14.61
C PRO A 16 -8.50 9.80 -14.48
N VAL A 17 -8.99 9.88 -13.24
CA VAL A 17 -10.18 10.67 -12.94
C VAL A 17 -9.74 12.12 -12.70
N SER A 18 -10.38 13.02 -13.44
CA SER A 18 -10.05 14.44 -13.56
C SER A 18 -9.93 15.19 -12.22
N ARG A 19 -8.81 15.92 -12.03
CA ARG A 19 -8.52 17.12 -11.19
C ARG A 19 -9.18 17.35 -9.80
N ARG A 20 -10.03 16.48 -9.27
CA ARG A 20 -10.67 16.63 -7.95
C ARG A 20 -10.83 15.25 -7.30
N GLY A 21 -9.82 14.87 -6.51
CA GLY A 21 -9.82 13.63 -5.73
C GLY A 21 -9.36 12.42 -6.53
N LEU A 22 -8.23 11.84 -6.13
CA LEU A 22 -7.96 10.44 -6.43
C LEU A 22 -8.96 9.64 -5.59
N ILE A 23 -9.77 8.80 -6.23
CA ILE A 23 -10.53 7.75 -5.55
C ILE A 23 -9.79 6.47 -5.91
N LEU A 24 -9.35 5.72 -4.89
CA LEU A 24 -8.84 4.37 -5.11
C LEU A 24 -9.92 3.55 -5.83
N GLN A 25 -9.57 3.02 -7.00
CA GLN A 25 -10.55 2.31 -7.81
C GLN A 25 -10.88 0.93 -7.16
N PRO A 26 -12.15 0.47 -7.18
CA PRO A 26 -12.55 -0.81 -6.56
C PRO A 26 -11.71 -2.02 -6.98
N GLU A 27 -11.22 -2.01 -8.22
CA GLU A 27 -10.42 -3.05 -8.84
C GLU A 27 -9.08 -3.23 -8.13
N ALA A 28 -8.49 -2.16 -7.59
CA ALA A 28 -7.24 -2.25 -6.83
C ALA A 28 -7.43 -2.94 -5.48
N VAL A 29 -8.58 -2.75 -4.84
CA VAL A 29 -8.95 -3.47 -3.61
C VAL A 29 -9.24 -4.93 -3.91
N GLU A 30 -9.97 -5.21 -4.98
CA GLU A 30 -10.26 -6.60 -5.41
C GLU A 30 -8.97 -7.35 -5.77
N ALA A 31 -8.04 -6.69 -6.47
CA ALA A 31 -6.72 -7.24 -6.77
C ALA A 31 -5.93 -7.52 -5.49
N PHE A 32 -5.94 -6.59 -4.51
CA PHE A 32 -5.32 -6.82 -3.20
C PHE A 32 -5.89 -8.07 -2.51
N GLU A 33 -7.22 -8.17 -2.42
CA GLU A 33 -7.89 -9.31 -1.79
C GLU A 33 -7.60 -10.63 -2.51
N THR A 34 -7.41 -10.58 -3.83
CA THR A 34 -7.03 -11.74 -4.65
C THR A 34 -5.61 -12.20 -4.32
N VAL A 35 -4.62 -11.29 -4.35
CA VAL A 35 -3.22 -11.65 -4.08
C VAL A 35 -2.96 -12.08 -2.63
N GLN A 36 -3.82 -11.71 -1.69
CA GLN A 36 -3.76 -12.19 -0.30
C GLN A 36 -4.18 -13.65 -0.16
N ARG A 37 -5.04 -14.14 -1.05
CA ARG A 37 -5.61 -15.50 -0.99
C ARG A 37 -4.93 -16.49 -1.94
N ASP A 38 -4.16 -15.97 -2.90
CA ASP A 38 -3.49 -16.76 -3.92
C ASP A 38 -2.03 -17.07 -3.51
N PRO A 39 -1.70 -18.33 -3.17
CA PRO A 39 -0.32 -18.71 -2.86
C PRO A 39 0.63 -18.56 -4.05
N ASP A 40 0.12 -18.59 -5.29
CA ASP A 40 0.90 -18.47 -6.52
C ASP A 40 1.14 -17.01 -6.92
N ALA A 41 0.57 -16.03 -6.21
CA ALA A 41 0.80 -14.60 -6.44
C ALA A 41 2.28 -14.19 -6.29
N GLN A 42 3.13 -15.07 -5.76
CA GLN A 42 4.58 -14.85 -5.75
C GLN A 42 5.22 -14.91 -7.14
N SER A 43 4.62 -15.65 -8.09
CA SER A 43 5.14 -15.86 -9.44
C SER A 43 4.96 -14.64 -10.35
N ILE A 44 4.01 -13.77 -10.02
CA ILE A 44 3.69 -12.54 -10.76
C ILE A 44 4.42 -11.31 -10.18
N ARG A 45 5.56 -11.49 -9.52
CA ARG A 45 6.32 -10.39 -8.92
C ARG A 45 7.43 -9.93 -9.86
N GLU A 46 7.42 -8.66 -10.21
CA GLU A 46 8.52 -7.98 -10.89
C GLU A 46 9.30 -7.12 -9.91
N LYS A 47 10.64 -7.28 -9.84
CA LYS A 47 11.45 -6.52 -8.88
C LYS A 47 11.45 -5.04 -9.24
N LEU A 48 10.98 -4.20 -8.32
CA LEU A 48 10.97 -2.74 -8.46
C LEU A 48 12.30 -2.13 -7.99
N GLY A 49 12.91 -2.71 -6.95
CA GLY A 49 14.20 -2.26 -6.40
C GLY A 49 14.32 -2.47 -4.91
N ASP A 50 15.34 -1.85 -4.32
CA ASP A 50 15.57 -1.91 -2.87
C ASP A 50 15.16 -0.57 -2.24
N PHE A 51 14.40 -0.64 -1.14
CA PHE A 51 13.72 0.49 -0.52
C PHE A 51 14.11 0.64 0.95
N THR A 52 14.02 1.88 1.46
CA THR A 52 13.90 2.12 2.90
C THR A 52 12.44 1.91 3.30
N VAL A 53 12.20 1.15 4.36
CA VAL A 53 10.87 0.87 4.90
C VAL A 53 10.81 1.34 6.34
N THR A 54 9.89 2.24 6.62
CA THR A 54 9.54 2.71 7.97
C THR A 54 8.12 2.30 8.32
N ALA A 55 7.64 2.68 9.50
CA ALA A 55 6.26 2.51 9.90
C ALA A 55 5.71 3.74 10.62
N TYR A 56 4.40 3.92 10.51
CA TYR A 56 3.62 4.93 11.22
C TYR A 56 2.34 4.32 11.78
N ALA A 57 1.61 5.09 12.60
CA ALA A 57 0.30 4.72 13.12
C ALA A 57 -0.70 5.87 12.96
N LEU A 58 -2.00 5.58 13.04
CA LEU A 58 -3.07 6.59 12.98
C LEU A 58 -3.24 7.31 14.32
N THR A 59 -2.21 8.00 14.77
CA THR A 59 -2.20 8.79 16.00
C THR A 59 -2.07 10.27 15.69
N ALA A 60 -2.45 11.13 16.64
CA ALA A 60 -2.28 12.57 16.51
C ALA A 60 -0.80 12.95 16.33
N THR A 61 0.09 12.24 17.02
CA THR A 61 1.54 12.42 16.90
C THR A 61 2.05 12.13 15.50
N SER A 62 1.55 11.05 14.88
CA SER A 62 2.02 10.59 13.57
C SER A 62 1.33 11.31 12.40
N THR A 63 0.04 11.65 12.54
CA THR A 63 -0.79 12.16 11.42
C THR A 63 -1.27 13.59 11.60
N GLY A 64 -1.02 14.20 12.77
CA GLY A 64 -1.57 15.50 13.14
C GLY A 64 -3.09 15.50 13.41
N LYS A 65 -3.75 14.33 13.37
CA LYS A 65 -5.21 14.20 13.52
C LYS A 65 -5.63 13.16 14.55
N SER A 66 -6.72 13.43 15.25
CA SER A 66 -7.36 12.56 16.23
C SER A 66 -8.71 12.02 15.75
N PRO A 67 -9.21 10.89 16.29
CA PRO A 67 -10.56 10.42 16.04
C PRO A 67 -11.60 11.54 16.22
N GLY A 68 -12.50 11.70 15.25
CA GLY A 68 -13.51 12.76 15.23
C GLY A 68 -13.11 14.05 14.50
N GLN A 69 -11.83 14.23 14.16
CA GLN A 69 -11.41 15.35 13.32
C GLN A 69 -11.63 15.06 11.83
N PRO A 70 -11.96 16.10 11.02
CA PRO A 70 -12.10 15.95 9.58
C PRO A 70 -10.86 15.32 8.92
N GLY A 71 -11.08 14.28 8.12
CA GLY A 71 -10.02 13.59 7.41
C GLY A 71 -9.09 12.74 8.28
N PHE A 72 -9.46 12.42 9.52
CA PHE A 72 -8.75 11.41 10.31
C PHE A 72 -8.84 10.04 9.63
N GLY A 73 -7.69 9.40 9.44
CA GLY A 73 -7.60 8.07 8.80
C GLY A 73 -7.96 8.05 7.32
N ILE A 74 -8.03 9.21 6.64
CA ILE A 74 -8.26 9.30 5.20
C ILE A 74 -6.90 9.47 4.51
N THR A 75 -6.59 8.56 3.58
CA THR A 75 -5.34 8.53 2.81
C THR A 75 -5.37 9.52 1.64
N ALA A 76 -4.21 9.76 1.02
CA ALA A 76 -4.10 10.55 -0.20
C ALA A 76 -4.97 10.04 -1.38
N SER A 77 -5.25 8.73 -1.41
CA SER A 77 -6.17 8.12 -2.39
C SER A 77 -7.66 8.30 -2.06
N GLY A 78 -7.98 9.01 -0.98
CA GLY A 78 -9.35 9.17 -0.48
C GLY A 78 -9.94 7.95 0.23
N SER A 79 -9.21 6.83 0.28
CA SER A 79 -9.62 5.63 1.01
C SER A 79 -9.42 5.77 2.51
N ARG A 80 -10.14 4.97 3.30
CA ARG A 80 -9.87 4.84 4.74
C ARG A 80 -8.69 3.91 4.95
N ALA A 81 -7.69 4.38 5.67
CA ALA A 81 -6.48 3.64 5.94
C ALA A 81 -6.77 2.38 6.76
N SER A 82 -6.10 1.27 6.43
CA SER A 82 -6.28 -0.04 7.05
C SER A 82 -4.94 -0.72 7.31
N VAL A 83 -4.72 -1.14 8.56
CA VAL A 83 -3.55 -1.96 8.93
C VAL A 83 -3.51 -3.22 8.07
N GLY A 84 -2.30 -3.63 7.67
CA GLY A 84 -2.09 -4.81 6.83
C GLY A 84 -2.38 -4.59 5.34
N ARG A 85 -2.94 -3.43 4.96
CA ARG A 85 -3.20 -3.06 3.56
C ARG A 85 -2.48 -1.78 3.17
N THR A 86 -2.73 -0.69 3.87
CA THR A 86 -2.30 0.66 3.49
C THR A 86 -0.80 0.87 3.67
N VAL A 87 -0.15 1.44 2.66
CA VAL A 87 1.19 2.02 2.76
C VAL A 87 1.24 3.42 2.16
N ALA A 88 2.10 4.27 2.72
CA ALA A 88 2.45 5.55 2.12
C ALA A 88 3.68 5.41 1.23
N VAL A 89 3.66 6.05 0.07
CA VAL A 89 4.72 5.97 -0.95
C VAL A 89 5.01 7.32 -1.59
N ASP A 90 6.06 7.39 -2.42
CA ASP A 90 6.24 8.44 -3.41
C ASP A 90 5.52 8.06 -4.72
N PRO A 91 4.46 8.78 -5.15
CA PRO A 91 3.71 8.49 -6.38
C PRO A 91 4.54 8.56 -7.67
N SER A 92 5.69 9.23 -7.66
CA SER A 92 6.60 9.28 -8.81
C SER A 92 7.40 7.99 -8.99
N VAL A 93 7.48 7.14 -7.96
CA VAL A 93 8.17 5.85 -7.98
C VAL A 93 7.17 4.69 -7.93
N ILE A 94 6.20 4.75 -7.03
CA ILE A 94 5.11 3.77 -6.89
C ILE A 94 3.79 4.53 -7.05
N PRO A 95 3.10 4.41 -8.19
CA PRO A 95 1.79 5.04 -8.38
C PRO A 95 0.78 4.63 -7.29
N ILE A 96 -0.09 5.55 -6.90
CA ILE A 96 -1.21 5.24 -6.01
C ILE A 96 -2.11 4.19 -6.67
N GLY A 97 -2.51 3.17 -5.91
CA GLY A 97 -3.25 2.00 -6.35
C GLY A 97 -2.37 0.80 -6.72
N SER A 98 -1.04 0.95 -6.76
CA SER A 98 -0.14 -0.18 -7.02
C SER A 98 -0.16 -1.19 -5.87
N LEU A 99 -0.17 -2.47 -6.24
CA LEU A 99 0.17 -3.56 -5.33
C LEU A 99 1.68 -3.69 -5.25
N VAL A 100 2.20 -3.68 -4.02
CA VAL A 100 3.62 -3.87 -3.74
C VAL A 100 3.82 -5.04 -2.79
N TYR A 101 4.74 -5.93 -3.13
CA TYR A 101 5.19 -6.98 -2.23
C TYR A 101 6.46 -6.50 -1.55
N ILE A 102 6.41 -6.38 -0.22
CA ILE A 102 7.54 -5.95 0.60
C ILE A 102 8.17 -7.20 1.21
N ASP A 103 9.41 -7.49 0.83
CA ASP A 103 10.11 -8.72 1.18
C ASP A 103 10.70 -8.66 2.59
N LEU A 104 9.80 -8.60 3.56
CA LEU A 104 10.07 -8.68 4.99
C LEU A 104 9.18 -9.78 5.61
N PRO A 105 9.70 -10.57 6.56
CA PRO A 105 8.91 -11.56 7.26
C PRO A 105 7.64 -10.96 7.86
N GLY A 106 6.49 -11.55 7.54
CA GLY A 106 5.18 -11.12 8.04
C GLY A 106 4.61 -9.84 7.40
N ILE A 107 5.27 -9.25 6.39
CA ILE A 107 4.76 -8.08 5.66
C ILE A 107 4.03 -8.53 4.40
N GLY A 108 4.73 -8.85 3.32
CA GLY A 108 4.10 -9.31 2.06
C GLY A 108 3.38 -8.21 1.29
N TRP A 109 2.27 -8.55 0.64
CA TRP A 109 1.51 -7.65 -0.24
C TRP A 109 0.85 -6.48 0.51
N ARG A 110 0.95 -5.28 -0.05
CA ARG A 110 0.33 -4.05 0.42
C ARG A 110 -0.21 -3.25 -0.77
N LEU A 111 -1.08 -2.29 -0.46
CA LEU A 111 -1.68 -1.37 -1.42
C LEU A 111 -1.18 0.06 -1.17
N ALA A 112 -0.64 0.68 -2.21
CA ALA A 112 -0.21 2.08 -2.17
C ALA A 112 -1.43 3.01 -2.16
N GLU A 113 -1.87 3.42 -0.97
CA GLU A 113 -3.07 4.24 -0.81
C GLU A 113 -2.75 5.66 -0.34
N ASP A 114 -1.54 5.88 0.21
CA ASP A 114 -1.21 7.12 0.91
C ASP A 114 0.10 7.76 0.45
N THR A 115 0.34 8.99 0.89
CA THR A 115 1.58 9.74 0.66
C THR A 115 2.00 10.47 1.93
N GLY A 116 3.29 10.77 2.07
CA GLY A 116 3.81 11.61 3.15
C GLY A 116 4.82 12.63 2.65
N GLY A 117 4.95 13.76 3.35
CA GLY A 117 5.92 14.80 3.01
C GLY A 117 7.37 14.30 3.04
N ALA A 118 7.68 13.42 3.99
CA ALA A 118 9.01 12.80 4.15
C ALA A 118 9.19 11.51 3.32
N ILE A 119 8.11 10.95 2.77
CA ILE A 119 8.15 9.69 2.02
C ILE A 119 8.43 10.03 0.55
N LYS A 120 9.71 9.98 0.19
CA LYS A 120 10.23 10.40 -1.13
C LYS A 120 11.20 9.37 -1.70
N GLY A 121 11.17 9.22 -3.03
CA GLY A 121 11.98 8.27 -3.76
C GLY A 121 11.65 6.81 -3.39
N ARG A 122 12.68 6.00 -3.14
CA ARG A 122 12.54 4.59 -2.76
C ARG A 122 12.31 4.44 -1.25
N HIS A 123 11.22 5.03 -0.76
CA HIS A 123 10.80 4.97 0.64
C HIS A 123 9.33 4.56 0.73
N ILE A 124 9.04 3.58 1.58
CA ILE A 124 7.70 3.11 1.93
C ILE A 124 7.48 3.29 3.43
N ASP A 125 6.29 3.76 3.83
CA ASP A 125 5.87 3.84 5.22
C ASP A 125 4.68 2.91 5.49
N LEU A 126 4.87 1.92 6.36
CA LEU A 126 3.86 0.91 6.69
C LEU A 126 2.89 1.43 7.75
N LEU A 127 1.58 1.31 7.50
CA LEU A 127 0.61 1.53 8.57
C LEU A 127 0.59 0.34 9.53
N LEU A 128 0.93 0.59 10.80
CA LEU A 128 0.87 -0.36 11.90
C LEU A 128 -0.19 0.02 12.96
N PRO A 129 -0.60 -0.92 13.83
CA PRO A 129 -1.70 -0.70 14.80
C PRO A 129 -1.46 0.40 15.82
N SER A 130 -0.21 0.74 16.14
CA SER A 130 0.13 1.67 17.23
C SER A 130 1.50 2.29 17.06
N ASP A 131 1.73 3.43 17.72
CA ASP A 131 3.06 4.07 17.76
C ASP A 131 4.11 3.10 18.35
N SER A 132 3.74 2.29 19.34
CA SER A 132 4.64 1.29 19.91
C SER A 132 5.05 0.24 18.88
N ALA A 133 4.11 -0.24 18.06
CA ALA A 133 4.43 -1.16 16.97
C ALA A 133 5.33 -0.51 15.90
N ALA A 134 5.08 0.76 15.56
CA ALA A 134 5.92 1.53 14.63
C ALA A 134 7.35 1.73 15.16
N ILE A 135 7.50 2.09 16.43
CA ILE A 135 8.80 2.25 17.10
C ILE A 135 9.56 0.92 17.13
N GLN A 136 8.88 -0.17 17.51
CA GLN A 136 9.49 -1.51 17.55
C GLN A 136 9.90 -2.00 16.16
N PHE A 137 9.12 -1.67 15.13
CA PHE A 137 9.47 -1.99 13.75
C PHE A 137 10.78 -1.29 13.34
N GLY A 138 10.93 -0.01 13.67
CA GLY A 138 12.12 0.79 13.39
C GLY A 138 12.31 1.05 11.89
N VAL A 139 13.55 1.30 11.47
CA VAL A 139 13.89 1.54 10.06
C VAL A 139 14.53 0.30 9.46
N LYS A 140 14.06 -0.14 8.30
CA LYS A 140 14.68 -1.21 7.50
C LYS A 140 15.24 -0.62 6.22
N HIS A 141 16.51 -0.87 5.95
CA HIS A 141 17.18 -0.41 4.74
C HIS A 141 17.35 -1.55 3.74
N SER A 142 17.45 -1.19 2.46
CA SER A 142 17.72 -2.12 1.36
C SER A 142 16.74 -3.30 1.29
N VAL A 143 15.46 -3.05 1.59
CA VAL A 143 14.40 -4.05 1.53
C VAL A 143 14.00 -4.27 0.07
N PRO A 144 14.07 -5.50 -0.46
CA PRO A 144 13.58 -5.79 -1.80
C PRO A 144 12.06 -5.56 -1.88
N VAL A 145 11.63 -4.80 -2.88
CA VAL A 145 10.23 -4.53 -3.18
C VAL A 145 9.94 -4.94 -4.60
N TYR A 146 8.76 -5.54 -4.78
CA TYR A 146 8.26 -6.01 -6.07
C TYR A 146 6.89 -5.40 -6.35
N THR A 147 6.57 -5.24 -7.62
CA THR A 147 5.23 -4.91 -8.10
C THR A 147 4.60 -6.14 -8.75
N MET A 148 3.28 -6.12 -8.90
CA MET A 148 2.60 -7.13 -9.71
C MET A 148 2.99 -6.96 -11.19
N SER A 149 3.41 -8.04 -11.84
CA SER A 149 3.69 -8.10 -13.28
C SER A 149 2.40 -7.90 -14.07
N ARG A 150 2.46 -7.12 -15.14
CA ARG A 150 1.33 -6.89 -16.06
C ARG A 150 0.97 -8.13 -16.87
#